data_AF-A0A7K3Z626-F1
#
_entry.id   AF-A0A7K3Z626-F1
#
_cell.length_a   1.000
_cell.length_b   1.000
_cell.length_c   1.000
_cell.angle_alpha   90.00
_cell.angle_beta   90.00
_cell.angle_gamma   90.00
#
_symmetry.space_group_name_H-M   'P 1'
#
loop_
_entity.id
_entity.type
_entity.pdbx_description
1 polymer ?
#
loop_
_entity_poly.entity_id
_entity_poly.type
_entity_poly.pdbx_seq_one_letter_code
_entity_poly.pdbx_strand_id
1 'polypeptide(L)'
;MILLVVLSTFSVAVGNLKVGVEKGNWIEYNVTYTGIPTQGHDVNWARMEVLNVQGPNILVLISSKYSDGSIQNVNYSLNLETGHLIDNFIIPADLNRGDSFYAENFGEITISKVENREYTGSMHTILCSSFNNNTYFWDQATGVSVEGITQTEEYTIHTIVTDTNMWISSFAGVFDFSSIFLVSSVLLIFFIAGILAILRYLKMHKERK
;
A
#
# COMPACT_ATOMS: atom_id res chain seq x y z
N MET A 1 38.75 -21.86 -37.11
CA MET A 1 37.45 -21.51 -36.50
C MET A 1 37.74 -21.14 -35.05
N ILE A 2 37.71 -19.85 -34.71
CA ILE A 2 37.90 -19.38 -33.33
C ILE A 2 36.50 -19.29 -32.72
N LEU A 3 36.25 -20.11 -31.69
CA LEU A 3 34.98 -20.14 -30.96
C LEU A 3 34.95 -18.94 -30.01
N LEU A 4 34.12 -17.94 -30.33
CA LEU A 4 33.86 -16.79 -29.47
C LEU A 4 32.86 -17.20 -28.39
N VAL A 5 33.34 -17.47 -27.18
CA VAL A 5 32.47 -17.68 -26.01
C VAL A 5 32.00 -16.31 -25.54
N VAL A 6 30.77 -15.95 -25.88
CA VAL A 6 30.11 -14.76 -25.32
C VAL A 6 29.71 -15.10 -23.89
N LEU A 7 30.52 -14.70 -22.91
CA LEU A 7 30.08 -14.66 -21.52
C LEU A 7 29.00 -13.58 -21.41
N SER A 8 27.74 -13.99 -21.40
CA SER A 8 26.63 -13.15 -20.96
C SER A 8 26.80 -12.92 -19.46
N THR A 9 27.36 -11.77 -19.08
CA THR A 9 27.30 -11.31 -17.70
C THR A 9 25.86 -10.98 -17.38
N PHE A 10 25.17 -11.85 -16.65
CA PHE A 10 23.93 -11.49 -15.98
C PHE A 10 24.30 -10.47 -14.90
N SER A 11 24.15 -9.19 -15.23
CA SER A 11 24.13 -8.14 -14.22
C SER A 11 22.84 -8.33 -13.43
N VAL A 12 22.94 -8.88 -12.21
CA VAL A 12 21.84 -8.79 -11.26
C VAL A 12 21.71 -7.31 -10.94
N ALA A 13 20.69 -6.66 -11.49
CA ALA A 13 20.34 -5.33 -11.04
C ALA A 13 19.89 -5.50 -9.59
N VAL A 14 20.77 -5.15 -8.65
CA VAL A 14 20.35 -4.93 -7.26
C VAL A 14 19.46 -3.70 -7.34
N GLY A 15 18.15 -3.92 -7.44
CA GLY A 15 17.16 -2.85 -7.40
C GLY A 15 17.44 -2.01 -6.16
N ASN A 16 17.54 -0.69 -6.34
CA ASN A 16 17.69 0.20 -5.21
C ASN A 16 16.54 -0.06 -4.24
N LEU A 17 16.89 -0.43 -3.00
CA LEU A 17 15.93 -0.72 -1.95
C LEU A 17 14.97 0.46 -1.78
N LYS A 18 13.68 0.21 -2.00
CA LYS A 18 12.61 1.21 -1.90
C LYS A 18 11.73 0.92 -0.69
N VAL A 19 11.49 1.93 0.14
CA VAL A 19 10.47 1.89 1.19
C VAL A 19 9.17 2.48 0.63
N GLY A 20 8.09 1.71 0.64
CA GLY A 20 6.79 2.13 0.09
C GLY A 20 5.80 2.69 1.10
N VAL A 21 6.20 2.78 2.37
CA VAL A 21 5.36 3.31 3.47
C VAL A 21 5.92 4.62 4.02
N GLU A 22 5.05 5.42 4.61
CA GLU A 22 5.37 6.66 5.30
C GLU A 22 4.80 6.67 6.73
N LYS A 23 5.32 7.58 7.57
CA LYS A 23 4.80 7.79 8.91
C LYS A 23 3.30 8.12 8.88
N GLY A 24 2.52 7.44 9.70
CA GLY A 24 1.07 7.59 9.78
C GLY A 24 0.30 6.67 8.85
N ASN A 25 0.97 5.91 7.98
CA ASN A 25 0.33 4.80 7.28
C ASN A 25 -0.10 3.71 8.26
N TRP A 26 -1.24 3.10 8.00
CA TRP A 26 -1.75 1.98 8.78
C TRP A 26 -2.55 1.02 7.90
N ILE A 27 -2.65 -0.23 8.36
CA ILE A 27 -3.44 -1.29 7.74
C ILE A 27 -4.06 -2.18 8.82
N GLU A 28 -5.30 -2.59 8.60
CA GLU A 28 -6.05 -3.51 9.44
C GLU A 28 -6.33 -4.81 8.72
N TYR A 29 -6.33 -5.89 9.50
CA TYR A 29 -6.54 -7.24 9.01
C TYR A 29 -7.62 -7.93 9.83
N ASN A 30 -8.45 -8.68 9.10
CA ASN A 30 -9.19 -9.78 9.69
C ASN A 30 -8.31 -11.03 9.69
N VAL A 31 -8.25 -11.72 10.83
CA VAL A 31 -7.49 -12.96 10.99
C VAL A 31 -8.47 -14.08 11.29
N THR A 32 -8.37 -15.17 10.54
CA THR A 32 -9.12 -16.39 10.78
C THR A 32 -8.17 -17.56 10.90
N TYR A 33 -8.53 -18.56 11.70
CA TYR A 33 -7.74 -19.77 11.82
C TYR A 33 -8.63 -20.99 11.94
N THR A 34 -8.08 -22.14 11.57
CA THR A 34 -8.67 -23.47 11.79
C THR A 34 -7.74 -24.32 12.65
N GLY A 35 -8.26 -25.36 13.29
CA GLY A 35 -7.45 -26.19 14.19
C GLY A 35 -7.20 -25.53 15.54
N ILE A 36 -6.06 -25.85 16.15
CA ILE A 36 -5.66 -25.33 17.47
C ILE A 36 -4.38 -24.51 17.29
N PRO A 37 -4.49 -23.17 17.13
CA PRO A 37 -3.30 -22.34 16.99
C PRO A 37 -2.47 -22.38 18.29
N THR A 38 -1.16 -22.29 18.14
CA THR A 38 -0.25 -22.14 19.29
C THR A 38 -0.49 -20.80 20.01
N GLN A 39 -0.04 -20.71 21.26
CA GLN A 39 -0.12 -19.47 22.03
C GLN A 39 0.47 -18.30 21.24
N GLY A 40 -0.27 -17.18 21.16
CA GLY A 40 0.14 -15.99 20.42
C GLY A 40 -0.38 -15.95 18.97
N HIS A 41 -0.90 -17.07 18.45
CA HIS A 41 -1.47 -17.16 17.10
C HIS A 41 -3.01 -17.24 17.10
N ASP A 42 -3.66 -17.21 18.26
CA ASP A 42 -5.11 -17.14 18.43
C ASP A 42 -5.65 -15.70 18.24
N VAL A 43 -5.18 -15.04 17.19
CA VAL A 43 -5.53 -13.66 16.84
C VAL A 43 -6.72 -13.67 15.89
N ASN A 44 -7.68 -12.76 16.10
CA ASN A 44 -8.84 -12.57 15.20
C ASN A 44 -8.80 -11.24 14.44
N TRP A 45 -7.98 -10.30 14.90
CA TRP A 45 -7.80 -9.00 14.27
C TRP A 45 -6.40 -8.48 14.57
N ALA A 46 -5.80 -7.81 13.58
CA ALA A 46 -4.52 -7.15 13.76
C ALA A 46 -4.52 -5.79 13.06
N ARG A 47 -3.75 -4.84 13.59
CA ARG A 47 -3.46 -3.56 12.96
C ARG A 47 -1.98 -3.26 13.04
N MET A 48 -1.42 -2.77 11.94
CA MET A 48 -0.07 -2.22 11.90
C MET A 48 -0.15 -0.73 11.61
N GLU A 49 0.56 0.08 12.40
CA GLU A 49 0.73 1.52 12.19
C GLU A 49 2.21 1.87 12.08
N VAL A 50 2.57 2.64 11.05
CA VAL A 50 3.93 3.12 10.82
C VAL A 50 4.18 4.38 11.65
N LEU A 51 4.96 4.25 12.72
CA LEU A 51 5.27 5.34 13.64
C LEU A 51 6.40 6.24 13.11
N ASN A 52 7.36 5.67 12.39
CA ASN A 52 8.49 6.41 11.82
C ASN A 52 9.16 5.65 10.66
N VAL A 53 9.74 6.39 9.71
CA VAL A 53 10.56 5.85 8.61
C VAL A 53 11.85 6.65 8.51
N GLN A 54 13.00 5.97 8.48
CA GLN A 54 14.31 6.60 8.34
C GLN A 54 15.25 5.71 7.51
N GLY A 55 15.42 6.06 6.23
CA GLY A 55 16.16 5.22 5.28
C GLY A 55 15.49 3.83 5.20
N PRO A 56 16.22 2.71 5.37
CA PRO A 56 15.64 1.37 5.36
C PRO A 56 14.93 0.98 6.67
N ASN A 57 15.00 1.82 7.71
CA ASN A 57 14.45 1.51 9.03
C ASN A 57 12.99 1.97 9.15
N ILE A 58 12.15 1.10 9.68
CA ILE A 58 10.72 1.36 9.87
C ILE A 58 10.35 1.01 11.30
N LEU A 59 9.84 1.97 12.06
CA LEU A 59 9.26 1.71 13.38
C LEU A 59 7.75 1.52 13.21
N VAL A 60 7.23 0.38 13.64
CA VAL A 60 5.79 0.09 13.59
C VAL A 60 5.24 -0.23 14.98
N LEU A 61 3.95 0.08 15.17
CA LEU A 61 3.14 -0.44 16.26
C LEU A 61 2.23 -1.53 15.69
N ILE A 62 2.31 -2.73 16.26
CA ILE A 62 1.38 -3.82 15.96
C ILE A 62 0.43 -4.00 17.14
N SER A 63 -0.86 -3.91 16.84
CA SER A 63 -1.96 -4.18 17.77
C SER A 63 -2.62 -5.50 17.36
N SER A 64 -2.62 -6.49 18.26
CA SER A 64 -3.26 -7.79 18.04
C SER A 64 -4.39 -8.00 19.03
N LYS A 65 -5.54 -8.43 18.54
CA LYS A 65 -6.68 -8.82 19.37
C LYS A 65 -6.82 -10.33 19.39
N TYR A 66 -6.76 -10.91 20.58
CA TYR A 66 -6.86 -12.35 20.78
C TYR A 66 -8.30 -12.83 20.88
N SER A 67 -8.45 -14.15 20.82
CA SER A 67 -9.72 -14.86 20.94
C SER A 67 -10.44 -14.59 22.27
N ASP A 68 -9.68 -14.36 23.35
CA ASP A 68 -10.18 -14.00 24.68
C ASP A 68 -10.60 -12.52 24.81
N GLY A 69 -10.41 -11.73 23.75
CA GLY A 69 -10.73 -10.31 23.68
C GLY A 69 -9.64 -9.38 24.21
N SER A 70 -8.53 -9.91 24.73
CA SER A 70 -7.37 -9.10 25.11
C SER A 70 -6.71 -8.46 23.89
N ILE A 71 -6.10 -7.29 24.11
CA ILE A 71 -5.37 -6.55 23.08
C ILE A 71 -3.92 -6.40 23.54
N GLN A 72 -2.99 -6.82 22.69
CA GLN A 72 -1.57 -6.57 22.89
C GLN A 72 -1.08 -5.53 21.89
N ASN A 73 -0.23 -4.64 22.36
CA ASN A 73 0.41 -3.60 21.57
C ASN A 73 1.93 -3.77 21.69
N VAL A 74 2.62 -3.96 20.57
CA VAL A 74 4.07 -4.14 20.54
C VAL A 74 4.67 -3.24 19.48
N ASN A 75 5.73 -2.53 19.85
CA ASN A 75 6.53 -1.76 18.90
C ASN A 75 7.63 -2.64 18.32
N TYR A 76 7.82 -2.56 17.02
CA TYR A 76 8.85 -3.28 16.29
C TYR A 76 9.67 -2.34 15.41
N SER A 77 10.98 -2.53 15.40
CA SER A 77 11.90 -1.84 14.51
C SER A 77 12.31 -2.78 13.41
N LEU A 78 11.85 -2.52 12.18
CA LEU A 78 12.19 -3.27 10.99
C LEU A 78 13.37 -2.62 10.27
N ASN A 79 14.10 -3.41 9.49
CA ASN A 79 15.13 -2.91 8.58
C ASN A 79 15.12 -3.71 7.28
N LEU A 80 14.78 -3.05 6.17
CA LEU A 80 14.67 -3.70 4.86
C LEU A 80 16.03 -4.08 4.25
N GLU A 81 17.11 -3.39 4.63
CA GLU A 81 18.47 -3.63 4.12
C GLU A 81 19.08 -4.89 4.74
N THR A 82 18.90 -5.08 6.06
CA THR A 82 19.36 -6.28 6.77
C THR A 82 18.38 -7.44 6.70
N GLY A 83 17.17 -7.21 6.17
CA GLY A 83 16.09 -8.20 6.13
C GLY A 83 15.47 -8.50 7.50
N HIS A 84 15.61 -7.61 8.49
CA HIS A 84 14.93 -7.75 9.76
C HIS A 84 13.46 -7.34 9.61
N LEU A 85 12.63 -8.27 9.11
CA LEU A 85 11.24 -8.03 8.68
C LEU A 85 10.18 -8.67 9.60
N ILE A 86 10.61 -9.38 10.65
CA ILE A 86 9.77 -10.14 11.59
C ILE A 86 8.94 -11.20 10.84
N ASP A 87 7.71 -10.87 10.47
CA ASP A 87 6.77 -11.76 9.78
C ASP A 87 6.63 -11.45 8.28
N ASN A 88 7.59 -10.70 7.71
CA ASN A 88 7.59 -10.24 6.32
C ASN A 88 6.36 -9.39 5.95
N PHE A 89 5.70 -8.75 6.92
CA PHE A 89 4.55 -7.87 6.67
C PHE A 89 4.89 -6.67 5.78
N ILE A 90 6.15 -6.21 5.81
CA ILE A 90 6.67 -5.16 4.93
C ILE A 90 7.93 -5.69 4.26
N ILE A 91 7.97 -5.57 2.93
CA ILE A 91 9.12 -5.88 2.08
C ILE A 91 9.53 -4.62 1.29
N PRO A 92 10.67 -4.63 0.58
CA PRO A 92 10.96 -3.57 -0.37
C PRO A 92 9.81 -3.40 -1.38
N ALA A 93 9.46 -2.15 -1.64
CA ALA A 93 8.43 -1.79 -2.62
C ALA A 93 8.96 -1.81 -4.06
N ASP A 94 8.06 -1.73 -5.04
CA ASP A 94 8.33 -1.73 -6.48
C ASP A 94 9.07 -2.98 -7.00
N LEU A 95 9.11 -4.08 -6.24
CA LEU A 95 9.64 -5.35 -6.74
C LEU A 95 8.76 -5.91 -7.85
N ASN A 96 9.36 -6.71 -8.72
CA ASN A 96 8.68 -7.39 -9.82
C ASN A 96 8.93 -8.90 -9.76
N ARG A 97 8.27 -9.64 -10.65
CA ARG A 97 8.47 -11.08 -10.79
C ARG A 97 9.94 -11.38 -11.09
N GLY A 98 10.55 -12.26 -10.30
CA GLY A 98 11.95 -12.64 -10.42
C GLY A 98 12.90 -11.78 -9.58
N ASP A 99 12.46 -10.63 -9.07
CA ASP A 99 13.23 -9.87 -8.08
C ASP A 99 13.20 -10.61 -6.75
N SER A 100 14.23 -10.39 -5.93
CA SER A 100 14.37 -11.01 -4.62
C SER A 100 14.68 -9.98 -3.54
N PHE A 101 14.30 -10.30 -2.30
CA PHE A 101 14.68 -9.56 -1.11
C PHE A 101 15.21 -10.53 -0.05
N TYR A 102 16.01 -10.02 0.88
CA TYR A 102 16.52 -10.81 1.98
C TYR A 102 15.60 -10.70 3.20
N ALA A 103 15.30 -11.82 3.84
CA ALA A 103 14.65 -11.90 5.14
C ALA A 103 15.54 -12.69 6.09
N GLU A 104 15.89 -12.11 7.24
CA GLU A 104 16.87 -12.67 8.20
C GLU A 104 16.54 -14.12 8.61
N ASN A 105 15.25 -14.42 8.79
CA ASN A 105 14.79 -15.75 9.22
C ASN A 105 14.66 -16.78 8.08
N PHE A 106 14.72 -16.34 6.81
CA PHE A 106 14.34 -17.17 5.66
C PHE A 106 15.35 -17.15 4.50
N GLY A 107 16.33 -16.26 4.54
CA GLY A 107 17.28 -16.03 3.45
C GLY A 107 16.68 -15.21 2.32
N GLU A 108 17.14 -15.49 1.10
CA GLU A 108 16.68 -14.80 -0.11
C GLU A 108 15.31 -15.34 -0.55
N ILE A 109 14.32 -14.46 -0.66
CA ILE A 109 12.96 -14.76 -1.11
C ILE A 109 12.74 -14.10 -2.47
N THR A 110 12.40 -14.90 -3.47
CA THR A 110 12.08 -14.42 -4.82
C THR A 110 10.57 -14.22 -5.01
N ILE A 111 10.17 -13.14 -5.65
CA ILE A 111 8.79 -12.91 -6.09
C ILE A 111 8.46 -13.86 -7.24
N SER A 112 7.57 -14.82 -6.99
CA SER A 112 7.26 -15.88 -7.96
C SER A 112 6.21 -15.45 -8.99
N LYS A 113 5.31 -14.53 -8.59
CA LYS A 113 4.18 -14.08 -9.39
C LYS A 113 3.84 -12.61 -9.11
N VAL A 114 3.38 -11.93 -10.16
CA VAL A 114 2.77 -10.60 -10.10
C VAL A 114 1.43 -10.67 -10.81
N GLU A 115 0.37 -10.17 -10.19
CA GLU A 115 -0.97 -10.14 -10.78
C GLU A 115 -1.83 -9.00 -10.23
N ASN A 116 -2.90 -8.65 -10.92
CA ASN A 116 -3.86 -7.67 -10.43
C ASN A 116 -4.96 -8.37 -9.62
N ARG A 117 -5.22 -7.92 -8.39
CA ARG A 117 -6.33 -8.41 -7.55
C ARG A 117 -7.09 -7.25 -6.93
N GLU A 118 -8.35 -7.50 -6.58
CA GLU A 118 -9.18 -6.53 -5.88
C GLU A 118 -9.05 -6.72 -4.36
N TYR A 119 -8.74 -5.64 -3.64
CA TYR A 119 -8.82 -5.57 -2.18
C TYR A 119 -9.55 -4.28 -1.80
N THR A 120 -10.44 -4.37 -0.79
CA THR A 120 -11.28 -3.26 -0.30
C THR A 120 -11.97 -2.42 -1.39
N GLY A 121 -12.34 -3.03 -2.52
CA GLY A 121 -13.04 -2.37 -3.64
C GLY A 121 -12.15 -1.66 -4.66
N SER A 122 -10.82 -1.79 -4.57
CA SER A 122 -9.87 -1.27 -5.58
C SER A 122 -8.95 -2.35 -6.13
N MET A 123 -8.55 -2.19 -7.39
CA MET A 123 -7.60 -3.09 -8.04
C MET A 123 -6.17 -2.68 -7.70
N HIS A 124 -5.37 -3.66 -7.28
CA HIS A 124 -3.97 -3.50 -6.90
C HIS A 124 -3.09 -4.46 -7.69
N THR A 125 -1.85 -4.04 -7.96
CA THR A 125 -0.81 -4.94 -8.47
C THR A 125 -0.15 -5.64 -7.28
N ILE A 126 -0.26 -6.96 -7.24
CA ILE A 126 0.07 -7.81 -6.11
C ILE A 126 1.23 -8.70 -6.44
N LEU A 127 2.21 -8.72 -5.53
CA LEU A 127 3.36 -9.61 -5.52
C LEU A 127 3.00 -10.86 -4.73
N CYS A 128 3.40 -12.03 -5.20
CA CYS A 128 3.15 -13.29 -4.51
C CYS A 128 4.43 -14.11 -4.40
N SER A 129 4.62 -14.72 -3.24
CA SER A 129 5.62 -15.76 -3.01
C SER A 129 5.14 -16.76 -1.95
N SER A 130 5.63 -17.99 -2.06
CA SER A 130 5.34 -19.06 -1.10
C SER A 130 6.64 -19.70 -0.65
N PHE A 131 6.85 -19.77 0.66
CA PHE A 131 8.05 -20.34 1.28
C PHE A 131 7.74 -20.79 2.71
N ASN A 132 8.36 -21.88 3.16
CA ASN A 132 8.20 -22.43 4.51
C ASN A 132 6.74 -22.56 4.98
N ASN A 133 5.88 -23.09 4.10
CA ASN A 133 4.43 -23.24 4.29
C ASN A 133 3.65 -21.93 4.51
N ASN A 134 4.25 -20.79 4.19
CA ASN A 134 3.58 -19.51 4.12
C ASN A 134 3.37 -19.12 2.66
N THR A 135 2.26 -18.47 2.38
CA THR A 135 2.01 -17.76 1.12
C THR A 135 1.66 -16.33 1.46
N TYR A 136 2.39 -15.39 0.87
CA TYR A 136 2.19 -13.97 1.09
C TYR A 136 1.79 -13.28 -0.19
N PHE A 137 0.96 -12.25 -0.03
CA PHE A 137 0.54 -11.34 -1.07
C PHE A 137 0.84 -9.92 -0.60
N TRP A 138 1.70 -9.20 -1.33
CA TRP A 138 2.06 -7.82 -1.02
C TRP A 138 1.54 -6.87 -2.09
N ASP A 139 1.03 -5.71 -1.69
CA ASP A 139 0.79 -4.61 -2.61
C ASP A 139 2.13 -4.07 -3.13
N GLN A 140 2.32 -4.05 -4.45
CA GLN A 140 3.60 -3.71 -5.07
C GLN A 140 4.06 -2.28 -4.73
N ALA A 141 3.13 -1.32 -4.69
CA ALA A 141 3.45 0.09 -4.50
C ALA A 141 3.95 0.39 -3.08
N THR A 142 3.37 -0.29 -2.09
CA THR A 142 3.68 -0.08 -0.66
C THR A 142 4.68 -1.09 -0.12
N GLY A 143 4.76 -2.28 -0.70
CA GLY A 143 5.50 -3.42 -0.16
C GLY A 143 4.83 -4.05 1.06
N VAL A 144 3.58 -3.66 1.40
CA VAL A 144 2.87 -4.17 2.58
C VAL A 144 2.04 -5.39 2.22
N SER A 145 2.08 -6.40 3.08
CA SER A 145 1.30 -7.63 2.93
C SER A 145 -0.18 -7.30 3.05
N VAL A 146 -0.96 -7.67 2.05
CA VAL A 146 -2.43 -7.51 2.02
C VAL A 146 -3.15 -8.80 2.37
N GLU A 147 -2.48 -9.94 2.20
CA GLU A 147 -3.01 -11.24 2.53
C GLU A 147 -1.87 -12.22 2.82
N GLY A 148 -2.07 -13.08 3.81
CA GLY A 148 -1.11 -14.09 4.23
C GLY A 148 -1.83 -15.39 4.60
N ILE A 149 -1.28 -16.52 4.18
CA ILE A 149 -1.76 -17.85 4.52
C ILE A 149 -0.60 -18.64 5.11
N THR A 150 -0.72 -19.02 6.38
CA THR A 150 0.22 -19.94 7.05
C THR A 150 -0.46 -21.29 7.19
N GLN A 151 0.21 -22.34 6.72
CA GLN A 151 -0.29 -23.71 6.84
C GLN A 151 0.69 -24.57 7.65
N THR A 152 0.21 -25.19 8.72
CA THR A 152 0.95 -26.18 9.50
C THR A 152 0.19 -27.50 9.51
N GLU A 153 0.75 -28.52 10.15
CA GLU A 153 0.04 -29.79 10.36
C GLU A 153 -1.15 -29.63 11.33
N GLU A 154 -1.08 -28.67 12.25
CA GLU A 154 -2.04 -28.51 13.36
C GLU A 154 -3.11 -27.44 13.10
N TYR A 155 -2.75 -26.38 12.37
CA TYR A 155 -3.61 -25.24 12.14
C TYR A 155 -3.29 -24.51 10.83
N THR A 156 -4.27 -23.76 10.34
CA THR A 156 -4.08 -22.78 9.25
C THR A 156 -4.44 -21.40 9.76
N ILE A 157 -3.69 -20.38 9.38
CA ILE A 157 -4.02 -18.97 9.60
C ILE A 157 -4.21 -18.31 8.25
N HIS A 158 -5.30 -17.55 8.12
CA HIS A 158 -5.55 -16.66 6.99
C HIS A 158 -5.74 -15.25 7.50
N THR A 159 -4.85 -14.37 7.08
CA THR A 159 -4.85 -12.94 7.38
C THR A 159 -5.18 -12.21 6.08
N ILE A 160 -6.18 -11.33 6.10
CA ILE A 160 -6.56 -10.55 4.92
C ILE A 160 -6.91 -9.12 5.34
N VAL A 161 -6.47 -8.16 4.54
CA VAL A 161 -6.73 -6.74 4.74
C VAL A 161 -8.23 -6.45 4.74
N THR A 162 -8.63 -5.59 5.67
CA THR A 162 -10.01 -5.08 5.76
C THR A 162 -10.10 -3.58 5.58
N ASP A 163 -9.08 -2.83 5.98
CA ASP A 163 -9.06 -1.38 5.88
C ASP A 163 -7.63 -0.84 5.90
N THR A 164 -7.40 0.32 5.27
CA THR A 164 -6.11 1.01 5.25
C THR A 164 -6.24 2.46 4.77
N ASN A 165 -5.33 3.33 5.22
CA ASN A 165 -5.18 4.68 4.66
C ASN A 165 -4.10 4.80 3.58
N MET A 166 -3.38 3.72 3.25
CA MET A 166 -2.29 3.74 2.27
C MET A 166 -2.83 3.82 0.84
N TRP A 167 -4.02 3.26 0.63
CA TRP A 167 -4.72 3.37 -0.63
C TRP A 167 -5.51 4.65 -0.63
N ILE A 168 -4.97 5.66 -1.29
CA ILE A 168 -5.73 6.88 -1.56
C ILE A 168 -6.96 6.46 -2.36
N SER A 169 -8.12 6.52 -1.72
CA SER A 169 -9.41 6.46 -2.41
C SER A 169 -9.34 7.44 -3.56
N SER A 170 -9.48 6.94 -4.78
CA SER A 170 -9.48 7.69 -6.04
C SER A 170 -10.54 8.81 -6.08
N PHE A 171 -11.32 9.01 -5.01
CA PHE A 171 -12.21 10.15 -4.83
C PHE A 171 -11.47 11.51 -4.84
N ALA A 172 -10.19 11.58 -4.45
CA ALA A 172 -9.41 12.81 -4.57
C ALA A 172 -9.08 13.19 -6.04
N GLY A 173 -9.12 12.23 -6.96
CA GLY A 173 -8.89 12.44 -8.40
C GLY A 173 -10.12 12.89 -9.18
N VAL A 174 -11.30 12.94 -8.57
CA VAL A 174 -12.53 13.42 -9.23
C VAL A 174 -12.60 14.94 -9.27
N PHE A 175 -11.91 15.62 -8.34
CA PHE A 175 -11.74 17.06 -8.39
C PHE A 175 -10.51 17.41 -9.24
N ASP A 176 -10.68 17.34 -10.56
CA ASP A 176 -9.80 18.10 -11.44
C ASP A 176 -10.02 19.59 -11.18
N PHE A 177 -9.16 20.17 -10.34
CA PHE A 177 -9.22 21.60 -10.01
C PHE A 177 -9.17 22.47 -11.27
N SER A 178 -8.58 22.01 -12.38
CA SER A 178 -8.57 22.77 -13.63
C SER A 178 -9.98 22.93 -14.23
N SER A 179 -10.82 21.90 -14.14
CA SER A 179 -12.24 21.95 -14.51
C SER A 179 -13.04 22.91 -13.62
N ILE A 180 -12.75 22.95 -12.31
CA ILE A 180 -13.39 23.87 -11.35
C ILE A 180 -13.00 25.33 -11.63
N PHE A 181 -11.72 25.59 -11.92
CA PHE A 181 -11.25 26.93 -12.29
C PHE A 181 -11.88 27.44 -13.59
N LEU A 182 -12.06 26.57 -14.58
CA LEU A 182 -12.74 26.93 -15.84
C LEU A 182 -14.22 27.30 -15.61
N VAL A 183 -14.97 26.48 -14.90
CA VAL A 183 -16.40 26.73 -14.63
C VAL A 183 -16.60 28.00 -13.79
N SER A 184 -15.78 28.21 -12.75
CA SER A 184 -15.84 29.42 -11.93
C SER A 184 -15.50 30.70 -12.71
N SER A 185 -14.51 30.63 -13.61
CA SER A 185 -14.14 31.77 -14.48
C SER A 185 -15.25 32.13 -15.45
N VAL A 186 -15.92 31.15 -16.05
CA VAL A 186 -17.06 31.37 -16.96
C VAL A 186 -18.23 32.02 -16.23
N LEU A 187 -18.58 31.54 -15.03
CA LEU A 187 -19.65 32.14 -14.21
C LEU A 187 -19.32 33.57 -13.81
N LEU A 188 -18.07 33.87 -13.48
CA LEU A 188 -17.63 35.23 -13.14
C LEU A 188 -17.76 36.19 -14.35
N ILE A 189 -17.41 35.73 -15.56
CA ILE A 189 -17.56 36.52 -16.79
C ILE A 189 -19.04 36.85 -17.05
N PHE A 190 -19.93 35.86 -16.95
CA PHE A 190 -21.36 36.08 -17.12
C PHE A 190 -21.94 37.03 -16.06
N PHE A 191 -21.48 36.92 -14.81
CA PHE A 191 -21.89 37.81 -13.73
C PHE A 191 -21.46 39.27 -14.01
N ILE A 192 -20.20 39.48 -14.41
CA ILE A 192 -19.68 40.82 -14.77
C ILE A 192 -20.42 41.38 -15.98
N ALA A 193 -20.64 40.58 -17.02
CA ALA A 193 -21.38 40.98 -18.22
C ALA A 193 -22.83 41.36 -17.88
N GLY A 194 -23.48 40.61 -17.00
CA GLY A 194 -24.82 40.92 -16.48
C GLY A 194 -24.88 42.26 -15.75
N ILE A 195 -23.93 42.52 -14.85
CA ILE A 195 -23.83 43.82 -14.15
C ILE A 195 -23.64 44.95 -15.15
N LEU A 196 -22.72 44.81 -16.11
CA LEU A 196 -22.47 45.84 -17.12
C LEU A 196 -23.69 46.11 -18.01
N ALA A 197 -24.45 45.07 -18.37
CA ALA A 197 -25.69 45.21 -19.14
C ALA A 197 -26.77 45.97 -18.35
N ILE A 198 -26.94 45.65 -17.06
CA ILE A 198 -27.87 46.35 -16.17
C ILE A 198 -27.47 47.81 -16.00
N LEU A 199 -26.19 48.11 -15.76
CA LEU A 199 -25.70 49.48 -15.62
C LEU A 199 -25.90 50.29 -16.91
N ARG A 200 -25.66 49.70 -18.09
CA ARG A 200 -25.94 50.35 -19.38
C ARG A 200 -27.43 50.60 -19.57
N TYR A 201 -28.29 49.64 -19.24
CA TYR A 201 -29.74 49.80 -19.32
C TYR A 201 -30.24 50.95 -18.45
N LEU A 202 -29.79 51.01 -17.18
CA LEU A 202 -30.16 52.07 -16.25
C LEU A 202 -29.67 53.46 -16.70
N LYS A 203 -28.46 53.55 -17.27
CA LYS A 203 -27.93 54.79 -17.83
C LYS A 203 -28.77 55.30 -19.00
N MET A 204 -29.08 54.44 -19.97
CA MET A 204 -29.90 54.82 -21.14
C MET A 204 -31.33 55.23 -20.74
N HIS A 205 -31.91 54.60 -19.72
CA HIS A 205 -33.23 54.97 -19.23
C HIS A 205 -33.21 56.34 -18.50
N LYS A 206 -32.09 56.69 -17.85
CA LYS A 206 -31.93 58.00 -17.20
C LYS A 206 -31.75 59.13 -18.21
N GLU A 207 -31.07 58.89 -19.33
CA GLU A 207 -30.83 59.88 -20.40
C GLU A 207 -32.07 60.14 -21.29
N ARG A 208 -33.10 59.27 -21.22
CA ARG A 208 -34.36 59.40 -21.97
C ARG A 208 -35.49 60.09 -21.19
N LYS A 209 -35.26 60.49 -19.94
CA LYS A 209 -36.16 61.31 -19.12
C LYS A 209 -35.65 62.74 -19.06
#